data_AF-A0A837DYE1-F1
#
_entry.id   AF-A0A837DYE1-F1
#
_cell.length_a   1.000
_cell.length_b   1.000
_cell.length_c   1.000
_cell.angle_alpha   90.00
_cell.angle_beta   90.00
_cell.angle_gamma   90.00
#
_symmetry.space_group_name_H-M   'P 1'
#
loop_
_entity.id
_entity.type
_entity.pdbx_description
1 polymer ?
#
loop_
_entity_poly.entity_id
_entity_poly.type
_entity_poly.pdbx_seq_one_letter_code
_entity_poly.pdbx_strand_id
1 'polypeptide(L)'
;MQVGIKTTTGPAIEKPGDLVALLNELEPGDVLFIDEIHRLPKNVEEILYSAMEDFYIDIIVGQDSAAHPVRFPLPPFTLVGATTRAGMLSAPLRARFGIVGHMNYYEDDELTRIVQRSAAVFAAQISADGAFEIARRSRGTPRVANRLLKRVRDFAEVAHKDEIDTQIVCYALDLLRVDQCGLDDTDRRLLRTMIELYGGGPVGLATLAANIGEETETVADMIEPYLMQRGFIKRTPRGRMVTPLAYKHLNLKIDNN
;
A
#
# COMPACT_ATOMS: atom_id res chain seq x y z
N MET A 1 -18.03 -22.57 -15.12
CA MET A 1 -16.66 -22.18 -14.71
C MET A 1 -16.77 -20.99 -13.77
N GLN A 2 -17.17 -21.23 -12.53
CA GLN A 2 -17.22 -20.20 -11.50
C GLN A 2 -16.05 -20.51 -10.58
N VAL A 3 -14.96 -19.75 -10.71
CA VAL A 3 -13.78 -19.90 -9.85
C VAL A 3 -14.07 -19.17 -8.55
N GLY A 4 -14.01 -19.88 -7.43
CA GLY A 4 -14.13 -19.30 -6.10
C GLY A 4 -12.89 -18.49 -5.74
N ILE A 5 -13.09 -17.35 -5.08
CA ILE A 5 -12.01 -16.56 -4.50
C ILE A 5 -12.25 -16.47 -3.00
N LYS A 6 -11.34 -17.05 -2.22
CA LYS A 6 -11.29 -16.93 -0.76
C LYS A 6 -10.23 -15.89 -0.41
N THR A 7 -10.62 -14.84 0.31
CA THR A 7 -9.73 -13.73 0.67
C THR A 7 -9.48 -13.69 2.17
N THR A 8 -8.22 -13.51 2.57
CA THR A 8 -7.81 -13.30 3.96
C THR A 8 -6.57 -12.40 4.01
N THR A 9 -6.08 -12.10 5.22
CA THR A 9 -4.84 -11.35 5.43
C THR A 9 -3.87 -12.18 6.28
N GLY A 10 -2.57 -11.97 6.11
CA GLY A 10 -1.53 -12.62 6.91
C GLY A 10 -1.78 -12.50 8.42
N PRO A 11 -2.05 -11.29 8.95
CA PRO A 11 -2.36 -11.10 10.37
C PRO A 11 -3.64 -11.80 10.85
N ALA A 12 -4.60 -12.07 9.96
CA ALA A 12 -5.83 -12.76 10.33
C ALA A 12 -5.64 -14.27 10.54
N ILE A 13 -4.49 -14.83 10.14
CA ILE A 13 -4.15 -16.25 10.33
C ILE A 13 -3.16 -16.37 11.49
N GLU A 14 -3.65 -16.67 12.69
CA GLU A 14 -2.82 -16.69 13.90
C GLU A 14 -2.20 -18.06 14.17
N LYS A 15 -2.89 -19.14 13.79
CA LYS A 15 -2.48 -20.52 14.08
C LYS A 15 -2.72 -21.46 12.89
N PRO A 16 -1.98 -22.59 12.83
CA PRO A 16 -2.15 -23.65 11.84
C PRO A 16 -3.60 -24.02 11.51
N GLY A 17 -4.45 -24.15 12.53
CA GLY A 17 -5.84 -24.55 12.36
C GLY A 17 -6.68 -23.58 11.54
N ASP A 18 -6.38 -22.27 11.60
CA ASP A 18 -7.13 -21.26 10.85
C ASP A 18 -6.83 -21.38 9.34
N LEU A 19 -5.56 -21.64 8.99
CA LEU A 19 -5.16 -21.92 7.62
C LEU A 19 -5.78 -23.22 7.10
N VAL A 20 -5.75 -24.29 7.92
CA VAL A 20 -6.34 -25.59 7.57
C VAL A 20 -7.83 -25.43 7.23
N ALA A 21 -8.56 -24.65 8.04
CA ALA A 21 -9.98 -24.38 7.80
C ALA A 21 -10.21 -23.70 6.44
N LEU A 22 -9.40 -22.68 6.11
CA LEU A 22 -9.47 -22.00 4.83
C LEU A 22 -9.15 -22.91 3.65
N LEU A 23 -8.10 -23.74 3.76
CA LEU A 23 -7.68 -24.66 2.71
C LEU A 23 -8.72 -25.76 2.46
N ASN A 24 -9.41 -26.22 3.51
CA ASN A 24 -10.46 -27.25 3.41
C ASN A 24 -11.74 -26.76 2.72
N GLU A 25 -11.98 -25.44 2.68
CA GLU A 25 -13.13 -24.85 1.98
C GLU A 25 -12.89 -24.63 0.48
N LEU A 26 -11.67 -24.88 -0.02
CA LEU A 26 -11.34 -24.66 -1.42
C LEU A 26 -11.89 -25.78 -2.30
N GLU A 27 -12.34 -25.43 -3.50
CA GLU A 27 -12.64 -26.36 -4.57
C GLU A 27 -11.51 -26.40 -5.62
N PRO A 28 -11.41 -27.46 -6.45
CA PRO A 28 -10.40 -27.52 -7.50
C PRO A 28 -10.41 -26.31 -8.43
N GLY A 29 -9.29 -25.59 -8.49
CA GLY A 29 -9.09 -24.40 -9.30
C GLY A 29 -9.38 -23.08 -8.58
N ASP A 30 -9.82 -23.10 -7.32
CA ASP A 30 -10.07 -21.90 -6.54
C ASP A 30 -8.81 -21.09 -6.26
N VAL A 31 -9.02 -19.80 -5.96
CA VAL A 31 -7.96 -18.87 -5.57
C VAL A 31 -8.02 -18.61 -4.08
N LEU A 32 -6.93 -18.88 -3.37
CA LEU A 32 -6.70 -18.38 -2.02
C LEU A 32 -5.86 -17.10 -2.11
N PHE A 33 -6.47 -15.96 -1.79
CA PHE A 33 -5.81 -14.67 -1.74
C PHE A 33 -5.43 -14.31 -0.30
N ILE A 34 -4.13 -14.11 -0.05
CA ILE A 34 -3.60 -13.66 1.24
C ILE A 34 -2.94 -12.30 1.07
N ASP A 35 -3.61 -11.25 1.55
CA ASP A 35 -3.00 -9.92 1.63
C ASP A 35 -2.02 -9.85 2.80
N GLU A 36 -1.03 -8.96 2.74
CA GLU A 36 0.05 -8.87 3.72
C GLU A 36 0.70 -10.23 4.06
N ILE A 37 0.89 -11.11 3.07
CA ILE A 37 1.35 -12.50 3.29
C ILE A 37 2.68 -12.60 4.07
N HIS A 38 3.53 -11.58 3.99
CA HIS A 38 4.76 -11.43 4.79
C HIS A 38 4.56 -11.34 6.31
N ARG A 39 3.33 -11.17 6.79
CA ARG A 39 2.99 -11.10 8.23
C ARG A 39 2.48 -12.44 8.77
N LEU A 40 2.50 -13.51 7.97
CA LEU A 40 2.16 -14.84 8.45
C LEU A 40 3.12 -15.30 9.56
N PRO A 41 2.62 -15.92 10.63
CA PRO A 41 3.46 -16.60 11.61
C PRO A 41 4.27 -17.72 10.94
N LYS A 42 5.53 -17.90 11.35
CA LYS A 42 6.45 -18.88 10.73
C LYS A 42 5.90 -20.32 10.73
N ASN A 43 5.23 -20.73 11.81
CA ASN A 43 4.60 -22.05 11.91
C ASN A 43 3.42 -22.22 10.94
N VAL A 44 2.71 -21.15 10.59
CA VAL A 44 1.65 -21.16 9.56
C VAL A 44 2.28 -21.17 8.17
N GLU A 45 3.33 -20.39 7.97
CA GLU A 45 4.11 -20.33 6.73
C GLU A 45 4.67 -21.70 6.33
N GLU A 46 5.19 -22.47 7.29
CA GLU A 46 5.71 -23.82 7.05
C GLU A 46 4.66 -24.78 6.51
N ILE A 47 3.38 -24.63 6.90
CA ILE A 47 2.28 -25.47 6.40
C ILE A 47 1.95 -25.12 4.95
N LEU A 48 2.05 -23.84 4.58
CA LEU A 48 1.84 -23.42 3.19
C LEU A 48 2.84 -24.06 2.23
N TYR A 49 4.04 -24.45 2.68
CA TYR A 49 5.03 -25.07 1.81
C TYR A 49 4.51 -26.37 1.18
N SER A 50 4.03 -27.29 2.01
CA SER A 50 3.48 -28.58 1.55
C SER A 50 2.17 -28.37 0.78
N ALA A 51 1.36 -27.39 1.20
CA ALA A 51 0.10 -27.07 0.51
C ALA A 51 0.34 -26.57 -0.92
N MET A 52 1.40 -25.78 -1.14
CA MET A 52 1.74 -25.21 -2.46
C MET A 52 2.47 -26.18 -3.37
N GLU A 53 3.37 -27.02 -2.84
CA GLU A 53 4.19 -27.92 -3.67
C GLU A 53 3.43 -29.17 -4.11
N ASP A 54 2.73 -29.79 -3.16
CA ASP A 54 2.23 -31.15 -3.33
C ASP A 54 0.74 -31.29 -3.00
N PHE A 55 0.05 -30.18 -2.70
CA PHE A 55 -1.37 -30.15 -2.32
C PHE A 55 -1.71 -31.12 -1.18
N TYR A 56 -0.91 -31.11 -0.11
CA TYR A 56 -1.26 -31.79 1.14
C TYR A 56 -0.79 -30.98 2.33
N ILE A 57 -1.38 -31.25 3.49
CA ILE A 57 -0.93 -30.73 4.77
C ILE A 57 -0.87 -31.86 5.80
N ASP A 58 0.15 -31.82 6.66
CA ASP A 58 0.27 -32.73 7.78
C ASP A 58 -0.35 -32.08 9.02
N ILE A 59 -1.40 -32.70 9.56
CA ILE A 59 -2.10 -32.24 10.76
C ILE A 59 -1.99 -33.27 11.86
N ILE A 60 -1.87 -32.83 13.10
CA ILE A 60 -1.93 -33.72 14.27
C ILE A 60 -3.39 -33.84 14.70
N VAL A 61 -3.92 -35.06 14.68
CA VAL A 61 -5.28 -35.36 15.12
C VAL A 61 -5.24 -36.09 16.46
N GLY A 62 -6.06 -35.63 17.42
CA GLY A 62 -6.12 -36.17 18.78
C GLY A 62 -5.53 -35.22 19.84
N GLN A 63 -5.63 -35.62 21.12
CA GLN A 63 -5.05 -34.89 22.26
C GLN A 63 -4.08 -35.81 23.02
N ASP A 64 -3.05 -35.19 23.63
CA ASP A 64 -2.06 -35.82 24.49
C ASP A 64 -1.42 -37.09 23.89
N SER A 65 -1.53 -38.23 24.56
CA SER A 65 -0.90 -39.51 24.18
C SER A 65 -1.55 -40.22 23.01
N ALA A 66 -2.69 -39.74 22.51
CA ALA A 66 -3.39 -40.30 21.34
C ALA A 66 -3.18 -39.46 20.06
N ALA A 67 -2.39 -38.39 20.15
CA ALA A 67 -2.07 -37.53 19.02
C ALA A 67 -1.25 -38.30 17.97
N HIS A 68 -1.74 -38.33 16.73
CA HIS A 68 -1.02 -38.93 15.60
C HIS A 68 -1.09 -38.01 14.38
N PRO A 69 -0.05 -38.00 13.53
CA PRO A 69 -0.05 -37.22 12.30
C PRO A 69 -0.97 -37.87 11.25
N VAL A 70 -1.78 -37.05 10.60
CA VAL A 70 -2.63 -37.42 9.46
C VAL A 70 -2.27 -36.52 8.29
N ARG A 71 -2.04 -37.14 7.14
CA ARG A 71 -1.79 -36.42 5.89
C ARG A 71 -3.12 -36.15 5.20
N PHE A 72 -3.49 -34.87 5.12
CA PHE A 72 -4.74 -34.43 4.52
C PHE A 72 -4.50 -33.93 3.10
N PRO A 73 -5.11 -34.55 2.06
CA PRO A 73 -4.99 -34.08 0.69
C PRO A 73 -5.83 -32.81 0.48
N LEU A 74 -5.29 -31.88 -0.31
CA LEU A 74 -5.95 -30.66 -0.73
C LEU A 74 -6.32 -30.74 -2.22
N PRO A 75 -7.41 -30.08 -2.64
CA PRO A 75 -7.66 -29.89 -4.06
C PRO A 75 -6.59 -28.96 -4.66
N PRO A 76 -6.25 -29.10 -5.95
CA PRO A 76 -5.38 -28.13 -6.61
C PRO A 76 -5.99 -26.73 -6.56
N PHE A 77 -5.24 -25.75 -6.05
CA PHE A 77 -5.68 -24.37 -5.89
C PHE A 77 -4.56 -23.40 -6.30
N THR A 78 -4.90 -22.13 -6.49
CA THR A 78 -3.92 -21.07 -6.76
C THR A 78 -3.77 -20.16 -5.54
N LEU A 79 -2.58 -20.11 -4.96
CA LEU A 79 -2.26 -19.11 -3.94
C LEU A 79 -1.85 -17.79 -4.61
N VAL A 80 -2.51 -16.69 -4.25
CA VAL A 80 -2.11 -15.33 -4.62
C VAL A 80 -1.75 -14.57 -3.35
N GLY A 81 -0.46 -14.29 -3.17
CA GLY A 81 0.04 -13.47 -2.06
C GLY A 81 0.29 -12.03 -2.47
N ALA A 82 -0.16 -11.07 -1.66
CA ALA A 82 0.19 -9.66 -1.81
C ALA A 82 1.05 -9.16 -0.64
N THR A 83 2.02 -8.29 -0.93
CA THR A 83 2.89 -7.69 0.08
C THR A 83 3.44 -6.34 -0.37
N THR A 84 3.56 -5.41 0.57
CA THR A 84 4.31 -4.15 0.42
C THR A 84 5.81 -4.34 0.69
N ARG A 85 6.20 -5.47 1.30
CA ARG A 85 7.55 -5.75 1.80
C ARG A 85 8.04 -7.11 1.33
N ALA A 86 8.26 -7.25 0.02
CA ALA A 86 8.74 -8.51 -0.56
C ALA A 86 10.05 -9.03 0.07
N GLY A 87 10.91 -8.15 0.61
CA GLY A 87 12.12 -8.55 1.33
C GLY A 87 11.90 -9.17 2.71
N MET A 88 10.69 -9.08 3.26
CA MET A 88 10.32 -9.72 4.54
C MET A 88 9.81 -11.15 4.34
N LEU A 89 9.53 -11.57 3.11
CA LEU A 89 9.16 -12.95 2.83
C LEU A 89 10.37 -13.86 3.04
N SER A 90 10.14 -15.02 3.66
CA SER A 90 11.19 -16.02 3.79
C SER A 90 11.66 -16.48 2.39
N ALA A 91 12.94 -16.80 2.27
CA ALA A 91 13.46 -17.34 1.02
C ALA A 91 12.73 -18.63 0.57
N PRO A 92 12.38 -19.58 1.48
CA PRO A 92 11.57 -20.74 1.13
C PRO A 92 10.20 -20.41 0.55
N LEU A 93 9.42 -19.53 1.19
CA LEU A 93 8.09 -19.15 0.69
C LEU A 93 8.18 -18.47 -0.67
N ARG A 94 9.11 -17.52 -0.82
CA ARG A 94 9.30 -16.79 -2.06
C ARG A 94 9.67 -17.71 -3.23
N ALA A 95 10.49 -18.74 -2.98
CA ALA A 95 10.90 -19.69 -4.01
C ALA A 95 9.75 -20.56 -4.55
N ARG A 96 8.60 -20.61 -3.86
CA ARG A 96 7.41 -21.40 -4.25
C ARG A 96 6.43 -20.64 -5.13
N PHE A 97 6.60 -19.32 -5.27
CA PHE A 97 5.80 -18.54 -6.20
C PHE A 97 6.35 -18.70 -7.62
N GLY A 98 5.63 -19.44 -8.46
CA GLY A 98 5.99 -19.61 -9.88
C GLY A 98 5.83 -18.32 -10.71
N ILE A 99 5.04 -17.36 -10.23
CA ILE A 99 4.83 -16.05 -10.87
C ILE A 99 5.03 -14.97 -9.81
N VAL A 100 5.93 -14.03 -10.09
CA VAL A 100 6.17 -12.85 -9.26
C VAL A 100 5.92 -11.60 -10.10
N GLY A 101 4.91 -10.83 -9.74
CA GLY A 101 4.58 -9.55 -10.36
C GLY A 101 5.00 -8.38 -9.49
N HIS A 102 5.66 -7.39 -10.09
CA HIS A 102 5.95 -6.12 -9.45
C HIS A 102 4.96 -5.06 -9.94
N MET A 103 4.26 -4.41 -9.01
CA MET A 103 3.42 -3.27 -9.31
C MET A 103 4.25 -1.99 -9.18
N ASN A 104 4.39 -1.26 -10.28
CA ASN A 104 4.98 0.07 -10.25
C ASN A 104 3.90 1.12 -9.98
N TYR A 105 4.33 2.32 -9.61
CA TYR A 105 3.46 3.48 -9.62
C TYR A 105 2.98 3.76 -11.03
N TYR A 106 1.75 4.28 -11.12
CA TYR A 106 1.14 4.70 -12.37
C TYR A 106 1.71 6.06 -12.79
N GLU A 107 1.82 6.24 -14.09
CA GLU A 107 2.15 7.54 -14.68
C GLU A 107 0.94 8.49 -14.66
N ASP A 108 1.19 9.79 -14.78
CA ASP A 108 0.14 10.82 -14.70
C ASP A 108 -0.94 10.63 -15.79
N ASP A 109 -0.56 10.16 -16.99
CA ASP A 109 -1.50 9.91 -18.09
C ASP A 109 -2.39 8.68 -17.83
N GLU A 110 -1.82 7.61 -17.26
CA GLU A 110 -2.56 6.43 -16.84
C GLU A 110 -3.55 6.76 -15.72
N LEU A 111 -3.12 7.54 -14.73
CA LEU A 111 -3.98 8.02 -13.66
C LEU A 111 -5.08 8.97 -14.17
N THR A 112 -4.79 9.80 -15.16
CA THR A 112 -5.78 10.67 -15.80
C THR A 112 -6.91 9.83 -16.39
N ARG A 113 -6.58 8.74 -17.10
CA ARG A 113 -7.59 7.80 -17.64
C ARG A 113 -8.39 7.12 -16.53
N ILE A 114 -7.74 6.74 -15.43
CA ILE A 114 -8.41 6.16 -14.27
C ILE A 114 -9.41 7.15 -13.66
N VAL A 115 -9.00 8.41 -13.48
CA VAL A 115 -9.85 9.48 -12.92
C VAL A 115 -11.05 9.74 -13.82
N GLN A 116 -10.85 9.86 -15.13
CA GLN A 116 -11.94 10.04 -16.10
C GLN A 116 -12.93 8.88 -16.07
N ARG A 117 -12.43 7.64 -16.07
CA ARG A 117 -13.28 6.45 -15.94
C ARG A 117 -14.07 6.46 -14.64
N SER A 118 -13.42 6.77 -13.52
CA SER A 118 -14.08 6.81 -12.21
C SER A 118 -15.12 7.93 -12.11
N ALA A 119 -14.87 9.08 -12.73
CA ALA A 119 -15.84 10.18 -12.80
C ALA A 119 -17.11 9.76 -13.55
N ALA A 120 -16.96 9.03 -14.67
CA ALA A 120 -18.08 8.45 -15.40
C ALA A 120 -18.88 7.45 -14.55
N VAL A 121 -18.20 6.60 -13.76
CA VAL A 121 -18.87 5.68 -12.81
C VAL A 121 -19.67 6.45 -11.74
N PHE A 122 -19.16 7.60 -11.30
CA PHE A 122 -19.85 8.48 -10.36
C PHE A 122 -20.87 9.42 -11.00
N ALA A 123 -21.11 9.29 -12.31
CA ALA A 123 -21.96 10.20 -13.09
C ALA A 123 -21.59 11.69 -12.94
N ALA A 124 -20.30 11.99 -12.76
CA ALA A 124 -19.77 13.34 -12.66
C ALA A 124 -19.07 13.73 -13.98
N GLN A 125 -19.39 14.89 -14.53
CA GLN A 125 -18.67 15.45 -15.67
C GLN A 125 -17.34 16.04 -15.18
N ILE A 126 -16.24 15.74 -15.87
CA ILE A 126 -14.90 16.22 -15.54
C ILE A 126 -14.15 16.57 -16.82
N SER A 127 -13.47 17.71 -16.81
CA SER A 127 -12.64 18.11 -17.94
C SER A 127 -11.34 17.31 -17.98
N ALA A 128 -10.71 17.19 -19.15
CA ALA A 128 -9.43 16.50 -19.28
C ALA A 128 -8.34 17.12 -18.39
N ASP A 129 -8.27 18.45 -18.35
CA ASP A 129 -7.31 19.19 -17.52
C ASP A 129 -7.61 19.05 -16.02
N GLY A 130 -8.89 18.98 -15.64
CA GLY A 130 -9.30 18.72 -14.25
C GLY A 130 -8.90 17.32 -13.79
N ALA A 131 -9.11 16.32 -14.65
CA ALA A 131 -8.68 14.94 -14.37
C ALA A 131 -7.15 14.83 -14.26
N PHE A 132 -6.41 15.50 -15.15
CA PHE A 132 -4.95 15.55 -15.12
C PHE A 132 -4.44 16.22 -13.83
N GLU A 133 -5.08 17.31 -13.38
CA GLU A 133 -4.69 18.00 -12.14
C GLU A 133 -4.88 17.11 -10.89
N ILE A 134 -5.93 16.28 -10.86
CA ILE A 134 -6.07 15.25 -9.82
C ILE A 134 -4.95 14.22 -9.94
N ALA A 135 -4.72 13.69 -11.15
CA ALA A 135 -3.74 12.64 -11.41
C ALA A 135 -2.33 13.01 -10.93
N ARG A 136 -1.80 14.17 -11.33
CA ARG A 136 -0.47 14.63 -10.92
C ARG A 136 -0.29 14.82 -9.40
N ARG A 137 -1.40 15.02 -8.66
CA ARG A 137 -1.39 15.14 -7.19
C ARG A 137 -1.75 13.82 -6.48
N SER A 138 -1.85 12.72 -7.21
CA SER A 138 -2.30 11.41 -6.70
C SER A 138 -1.18 10.43 -6.37
N ARG A 139 0.09 10.89 -6.39
CA ARG A 139 1.24 10.10 -5.94
C ARG A 139 1.39 8.76 -6.66
N GLY A 140 1.14 8.73 -7.97
CA GLY A 140 1.22 7.51 -8.78
C GLY A 140 0.22 6.40 -8.37
N THR A 141 -0.79 6.71 -7.55
CA THR A 141 -1.60 5.71 -6.86
C THR A 141 -3.09 5.85 -7.20
N PRO A 142 -3.72 4.86 -7.87
CA PRO A 142 -5.14 4.90 -8.23
C PRO A 142 -6.09 5.08 -7.04
N ARG A 143 -5.74 4.48 -5.88
CA ARG A 143 -6.52 4.63 -4.63
C ARG A 143 -6.57 6.09 -4.17
N VAL A 144 -5.44 6.81 -4.24
CA VAL A 144 -5.37 8.23 -3.89
C VAL A 144 -6.14 9.06 -4.90
N ALA A 145 -5.98 8.80 -6.21
CA ALA A 145 -6.69 9.50 -7.27
C ALA A 145 -8.22 9.43 -7.10
N ASN A 146 -8.74 8.23 -6.85
CA ASN A 146 -10.17 8.04 -6.62
C ASN A 146 -10.65 8.69 -5.32
N ARG A 147 -9.83 8.72 -4.27
CA ARG A 147 -10.15 9.42 -3.01
C ARG A 147 -10.24 10.94 -3.24
N LEU A 148 -9.28 11.50 -3.96
CA LEU A 148 -9.26 12.93 -4.29
C LEU A 148 -10.45 13.31 -5.18
N LEU A 149 -10.71 12.53 -6.24
CA LEU A 149 -11.87 12.74 -7.12
C LEU A 149 -13.19 12.79 -6.33
N LYS A 150 -13.41 11.85 -5.40
CA LYS A 150 -14.62 11.87 -4.55
C LYS A 150 -14.76 13.17 -3.78
N ARG A 151 -13.67 13.67 -3.17
CA ARG A 151 -13.71 14.95 -2.43
C ARG A 151 -13.91 16.14 -3.36
N VAL A 152 -13.19 16.21 -4.48
CA VAL A 152 -13.33 17.29 -5.47
C VAL A 152 -14.75 17.34 -6.02
N ARG A 153 -15.38 16.19 -6.27
CA ARG A 153 -16.78 16.10 -6.67
C ARG A 153 -17.70 16.72 -5.61
N ASP A 154 -17.50 16.40 -4.33
CA ASP A 154 -18.31 16.99 -3.25
C ASP A 154 -18.20 18.54 -3.24
N PHE A 155 -17.00 19.09 -3.51
CA PHE A 155 -16.81 20.54 -3.67
C PHE A 155 -17.53 21.10 -4.91
N ALA A 156 -17.48 20.41 -6.04
CA ALA A 156 -18.16 20.83 -7.27
C ALA A 156 -19.68 20.84 -7.11
N GLU A 157 -20.25 19.84 -6.42
CA GLU A 157 -21.68 19.78 -6.11
C GLU A 157 -22.12 20.96 -5.25
N VAL A 158 -21.38 21.27 -4.18
CA VAL A 158 -21.65 22.42 -3.30
C VAL A 158 -21.47 23.76 -4.03
N ALA A 159 -20.52 23.84 -4.96
CA ALA A 159 -20.29 25.02 -5.77
C ALA A 159 -21.28 25.16 -6.95
N HIS A 160 -22.25 24.24 -7.09
CA HIS A 160 -23.20 24.18 -8.20
C HIS A 160 -22.51 24.22 -9.58
N LYS A 161 -21.39 23.50 -9.70
CA LYS A 161 -20.66 23.34 -10.97
C LYS A 161 -21.20 22.13 -11.72
N ASP A 162 -21.55 22.35 -13.00
CA ASP A 162 -22.00 21.27 -13.89
C ASP A 162 -20.84 20.33 -14.30
N GLU A 163 -19.61 20.86 -14.35
CA GLU A 163 -18.40 20.14 -14.73
C GLU A 163 -17.26 20.40 -13.72
N ILE A 164 -16.51 19.34 -13.39
CA ILE A 164 -15.28 19.41 -12.60
C ILE A 164 -14.14 19.95 -13.49
N ASP A 165 -13.94 21.25 -13.48
CA ASP A 165 -12.85 21.95 -14.16
C ASP A 165 -11.57 22.05 -13.30
N THR A 166 -10.46 22.51 -13.87
CA THR A 166 -9.19 22.70 -13.15
C THR A 166 -9.31 23.68 -11.99
N GLN A 167 -10.20 24.67 -12.06
CA GLN A 167 -10.34 25.70 -11.03
C GLN A 167 -10.93 25.10 -9.74
N ILE A 168 -12.02 24.33 -9.87
CA ILE A 168 -12.64 23.68 -8.70
C ILE A 168 -11.73 22.58 -8.13
N VAL A 169 -10.98 21.88 -8.99
CA VAL A 169 -9.96 20.90 -8.55
C VAL A 169 -8.89 21.58 -7.70
N CYS A 170 -8.26 22.64 -8.19
CA CYS A 170 -7.24 23.38 -7.45
C CYS A 170 -7.79 23.92 -6.13
N TYR A 171 -8.96 24.56 -6.17
CA TYR A 171 -9.63 25.08 -4.98
C TYR A 171 -9.86 23.98 -3.92
N ALA A 172 -10.42 22.84 -4.33
CA ALA A 172 -10.69 21.72 -3.45
C ALA A 172 -9.40 21.11 -2.87
N LEU A 173 -8.38 20.90 -3.70
CA LEU A 173 -7.12 20.29 -3.27
C LEU A 173 -6.32 21.21 -2.35
N ASP A 174 -6.38 22.52 -2.55
CA ASP A 174 -5.76 23.50 -1.65
C ASP A 174 -6.43 23.48 -0.26
N LEU A 175 -7.77 23.40 -0.20
CA LEU A 175 -8.52 23.24 1.06
C LEU A 175 -8.25 21.90 1.73
N LEU A 176 -8.08 20.84 0.95
CA LEU A 176 -7.67 19.51 1.43
C LEU A 176 -6.19 19.45 1.80
N ARG A 177 -5.45 20.56 1.68
CA ARG A 177 -4.03 20.66 2.00
C ARG A 177 -3.18 19.67 1.19
N VAL A 178 -3.52 19.46 -0.07
CA VAL A 178 -2.76 18.66 -1.03
C VAL A 178 -2.05 19.60 -1.99
N ASP A 179 -0.74 19.70 -1.86
CA ASP A 179 0.04 20.62 -2.68
C ASP A 179 0.22 20.17 -4.13
N GLN A 180 0.90 20.99 -4.93
CA GLN A 180 1.13 20.75 -6.36
C GLN A 180 1.93 19.49 -6.67
N CYS A 181 2.68 18.94 -5.70
CA CYS A 181 3.42 17.69 -5.81
C CYS A 181 2.65 16.50 -5.20
N GLY A 182 1.40 16.71 -4.75
CA GLY A 182 0.58 15.68 -4.13
C GLY A 182 0.93 15.40 -2.67
N LEU A 183 1.74 16.24 -2.02
CA LEU A 183 2.07 16.08 -0.60
C LEU A 183 0.91 16.58 0.26
N ASP A 184 0.52 15.77 1.23
CA ASP A 184 -0.49 16.14 2.21
C ASP A 184 0.12 16.87 3.43
N ASP A 185 -0.68 17.10 4.47
CA ASP A 185 -0.24 17.77 5.70
C ASP A 185 0.82 16.94 6.44
N THR A 186 0.67 15.61 6.48
CA THR A 186 1.58 14.70 7.19
C THR A 186 2.92 14.60 6.47
N ASP A 187 2.92 14.51 5.14
CA ASP A 187 4.14 14.54 4.30
C ASP A 187 4.95 15.82 4.57
N ARG A 188 4.28 16.97 4.53
CA ARG A 188 4.92 18.27 4.75
C ARG A 188 5.35 18.46 6.19
N ARG A 189 4.60 17.92 7.16
CA ARG A 189 4.98 17.91 8.57
C ARG A 189 6.26 17.12 8.78
N LEU A 190 6.37 15.92 8.20
CA LEU A 190 7.60 15.12 8.25
C LEU A 190 8.80 15.90 7.71
N LEU A 191 8.68 16.49 6.52
CA LEU A 191 9.76 17.28 5.91
C LEU A 191 10.13 18.51 6.74
N ARG A 192 9.13 19.25 7.26
CA ARG A 192 9.35 20.39 8.15
C ARG A 192 10.05 19.98 9.44
N THR A 193 9.59 18.92 10.10
CA THR A 193 10.22 18.37 11.30
C THR A 193 11.67 18.01 11.04
N MET A 194 11.98 17.36 9.92
CA MET A 194 13.38 17.06 9.55
C MET A 194 14.23 18.31 9.35
N ILE A 195 13.68 19.36 8.73
CA ILE A 195 14.41 20.61 8.45
C ILE A 195 14.58 21.45 9.72
N GLU A 196 13.48 21.75 10.41
CA GLU A 196 13.42 22.71 11.51
C GLU A 196 14.01 22.16 12.80
N LEU A 197 13.84 20.85 13.10
CA LEU A 197 14.35 20.25 14.35
C LEU A 197 15.71 19.57 14.18
N TYR A 198 16.04 19.09 12.98
CA TYR A 198 17.24 18.28 12.74
C TYR A 198 18.18 18.86 11.68
N GLY A 199 17.95 20.09 11.22
CA GLY A 199 18.81 20.73 10.22
C GLY A 199 18.88 19.97 8.89
N GLY A 200 17.85 19.18 8.57
CA GLY A 200 17.82 18.31 7.40
C GLY A 200 18.30 16.88 7.63
N GLY A 201 18.67 16.50 8.85
CA GLY A 201 19.10 15.15 9.24
C GLY A 201 20.62 14.96 9.31
N PRO A 202 21.11 13.73 9.56
CA PRO A 202 20.38 12.46 9.58
C PRO A 202 19.57 12.24 10.87
N VAL A 203 18.38 11.64 10.74
CA VAL A 203 17.51 11.31 11.88
C VAL A 203 16.89 9.91 11.75
N GLY A 204 16.67 9.23 12.87
CA GLY A 204 16.08 7.89 12.93
C GLY A 204 14.58 7.90 12.60
N LEU A 205 14.08 6.80 12.01
CA LEU A 205 12.67 6.66 11.65
C LEU A 205 11.75 6.72 12.88
N ALA A 206 12.11 6.00 13.94
CA ALA A 206 11.32 5.97 15.17
C ALA A 206 11.19 7.38 15.80
N THR A 207 12.28 8.16 15.77
CA THR A 207 12.27 9.55 16.23
C THR A 207 11.38 10.43 15.37
N LEU A 208 11.43 10.27 14.04
CA LEU A 208 10.57 11.01 13.14
C LEU A 208 9.09 10.69 13.36
N ALA A 209 8.76 9.41 13.42
CA ALA A 209 7.41 8.92 13.66
C ALA A 209 6.84 9.50 14.97
N ALA A 210 7.63 9.46 16.05
CA ALA A 210 7.25 10.03 17.34
C ALA A 210 6.98 11.55 17.27
N ASN A 211 7.81 12.33 16.56
CA ASN A 211 7.63 13.78 16.45
C ASN A 211 6.37 14.19 15.69
N ILE A 212 5.98 13.41 14.67
CA ILE A 212 4.78 13.71 13.87
C ILE A 212 3.52 13.03 14.40
N GLY A 213 3.64 12.17 15.42
CA GLY A 213 2.53 11.43 16.03
C GLY A 213 2.04 10.26 15.18
N GLU A 214 2.92 9.65 14.39
CA GLU A 214 2.60 8.54 13.50
C GLU A 214 3.28 7.24 13.95
N GLU A 215 2.77 6.10 13.50
CA GLU A 215 3.43 4.82 13.69
C GLU A 215 4.65 4.67 12.77
N THR A 216 5.69 3.99 13.25
CA THR A 216 6.93 3.78 12.50
C THR A 216 6.68 3.07 11.16
N GLU A 217 5.76 2.10 11.14
CA GLU A 217 5.38 1.37 9.93
C GLU A 217 4.64 2.28 8.94
N THR A 218 3.70 3.10 9.41
CA THR A 218 3.02 4.10 8.57
C THR A 218 4.02 5.03 7.88
N VAL A 219 5.01 5.56 8.61
CA VAL A 219 6.02 6.41 7.99
C VAL A 219 6.84 5.64 6.95
N ALA A 220 7.30 4.42 7.27
CA ALA A 220 8.14 3.62 6.39
C ALA A 220 7.44 3.16 5.10
N ASP A 221 6.17 2.77 5.21
CA ASP A 221 5.46 2.03 4.17
C ASP A 221 4.50 2.93 3.38
N MET A 222 4.01 4.04 3.96
CA MET A 222 3.03 4.92 3.31
C MET A 222 3.60 6.28 2.89
N ILE A 223 4.52 6.86 3.68
CA ILE A 223 5.01 8.23 3.48
C ILE A 223 6.37 8.24 2.79
N GLU A 224 7.34 7.52 3.36
CA GLU A 224 8.72 7.50 2.90
C GLU A 224 8.89 7.11 1.43
N PRO A 225 8.16 6.10 0.88
CA PRO A 225 8.37 5.66 -0.50
C PRO A 225 8.14 6.77 -1.52
N TYR A 226 7.06 7.54 -1.38
CA TYR A 226 6.75 8.63 -2.31
C TYR A 226 7.73 9.80 -2.16
N LEU A 227 8.08 10.18 -0.94
CA LEU A 227 9.06 11.24 -0.69
C LEU A 227 10.45 10.88 -1.21
N MET A 228 10.86 9.61 -1.11
CA MET A 228 12.11 9.10 -1.68
C MET A 228 12.05 9.11 -3.21
N GLN A 229 10.97 8.60 -3.80
CA GLN A 229 10.81 8.53 -5.25
C GLN A 229 10.82 9.93 -5.89
N ARG A 230 10.17 10.92 -5.26
CA ARG A 230 10.20 12.32 -5.70
C ARG A 230 11.51 13.03 -5.35
N GLY A 231 12.42 12.37 -4.64
CA GLY A 231 13.74 12.91 -4.30
C GLY A 231 13.72 13.97 -3.21
N PHE A 232 12.67 14.06 -2.38
CA PHE A 232 12.62 14.97 -1.23
C PHE A 232 13.48 14.49 -0.05
N ILE A 233 13.65 13.18 0.10
CA ILE A 233 14.47 12.56 1.14
C ILE A 233 15.36 11.46 0.57
N LYS A 234 16.42 11.14 1.31
CA LYS A 234 17.32 10.01 1.06
C LYS A 234 17.58 9.23 2.34
N ARG A 235 17.74 7.91 2.21
CA ARG A 235 18.17 7.03 3.30
C ARG A 235 19.69 6.97 3.35
N THR A 236 20.24 7.06 4.56
CA THR A 236 21.67 6.85 4.84
C THR A 236 21.82 5.82 5.96
N PRO A 237 23.00 5.22 6.15
CA PRO A 237 23.25 4.32 7.29
C PRO A 237 22.99 4.96 8.66
N ARG A 238 23.09 6.30 8.76
CA ARG A 238 22.90 7.06 10.00
C ARG A 238 21.46 7.52 10.22
N GLY A 239 20.57 7.40 9.22
CA GLY A 239 19.20 7.91 9.27
C GLY A 239 18.73 8.54 7.96
N ARG A 240 17.56 9.18 8.00
CA ARG A 240 16.94 9.88 6.87
C ARG A 240 17.47 11.30 6.80
N MET A 241 17.72 11.77 5.59
CA MET A 241 18.10 13.16 5.32
C MET A 241 17.19 13.75 4.27
N VAL A 242 16.86 15.03 4.38
CA VAL A 242 16.17 15.76 3.31
C VAL A 242 17.16 16.15 2.21
N THR A 243 16.64 16.44 1.03
CA THR A 243 17.43 16.96 -0.09
C THR A 243 17.18 18.46 -0.27
N PRO A 244 18.02 19.17 -1.06
CA PRO A 244 17.75 20.57 -1.43
C PRO A 244 16.37 20.80 -2.06
N LEU A 245 15.78 19.76 -2.69
CA LEU A 245 14.46 19.85 -3.28
C LEU A 245 13.37 20.08 -2.23
N ALA A 246 13.48 19.45 -1.05
CA ALA A 246 12.53 19.63 0.04
C ALA A 246 12.55 21.06 0.60
N TYR A 247 13.75 21.64 0.77
CA TYR A 247 13.90 23.04 1.17
C TYR A 247 13.24 23.99 0.17
N LYS A 248 13.55 23.82 -1.12
CA LYS A 248 12.97 24.63 -2.20
C LYS A 248 11.44 24.52 -2.22
N HIS A 249 10.92 23.30 -2.08
CA HIS A 249 9.48 23.04 -2.11
C HIS A 249 8.73 23.66 -0.93
N LEU A 250 9.31 23.60 0.27
CA LEU A 250 8.72 24.20 1.47
C LEU A 250 9.02 25.71 1.62
N ASN A 251 9.75 26.31 0.67
CA ASN A 251 10.26 27.68 0.76
C ASN A 251 11.07 27.93 2.04
N LEU A 252 11.85 26.94 2.47
CA LEU A 252 12.75 27.04 3.63
C LEU A 252 14.19 27.29 3.17
N LYS A 253 14.94 28.07 3.95
CA LYS A 253 16.35 28.34 3.67
C LYS A 253 17.19 27.11 3.99
N ILE A 254 18.18 26.84 3.14
CA ILE A 254 19.23 25.87 3.46
C ILE A 254 20.24 26.61 4.33
N ASP A 255 20.31 26.26 5.60
CA ASP A 255 21.37 26.74 6.48
C ASP A 255 22.65 25.99 6.08
N ASN A 256 23.44 26.63 5.21
CA ASN A 256 24.78 26.17 4.87
C ASN A 256 25.72 26.49 6.04
N ASN A 257 25.77 25.61 7.03
CA ASN A 257 26.87 25.56 7.99
C ASN A 257 27.94 24.59 7.51
#